data_AF-A0A821G2H1-F1
#
_entry.id   AF-A0A821G2H1-F1
#
_cell.length_a   1.000
_cell.length_b   1.000
_cell.length_c   1.000
_cell.angle_alpha   90.00
_cell.angle_beta   90.00
_cell.angle_gamma   90.00
#
_symmetry.space_group_name_H-M   'P 1'
#
loop_
_entity.id
_entity.type
_entity.pdbx_description
1 polymer ?
#
loop_
_entity_poly.entity_id
_entity_poly.type
_entity_poly.pdbx_seq_one_letter_code
_entity_poly.pdbx_strand_id
1 'polypeptide(L)' 'GLLTNGSHIVEINLSDNAFGPIGVKGLETFLSSSACFTLEELRLNNCGMGSMGGKVNNLNSKQV' A
#
# COMPACT_ATOMS: atom_id res chain seq x y z
N GLY A 1 0.43 -3.80 16.97
CA GLY A 1 0.80 -3.98 15.54
C GLY A 1 0.94 -2.62 14.90
N LEU A 2 1.53 -2.53 13.70
CA LEU A 2 1.84 -1.27 12.99
C LEU A 2 0.68 -0.27 12.88
N LEU A 3 -0.57 -0.77 12.86
CA LEU A 3 -1.78 0.07 12.79
C LEU A 3 -2.20 0.68 14.13
N THR A 4 -1.77 0.12 15.26
CA THR A 4 -2.27 0.46 16.60
C THR A 4 -1.22 1.03 17.53
N ASN A 5 0.05 1.05 17.12
CA ASN A 5 1.17 1.49 17.94
C ASN A 5 1.57 2.96 17.72
N GLY A 6 0.77 3.72 16.94
CA GLY A 6 1.08 5.11 16.61
C GLY A 6 2.30 5.28 15.70
N SER A 7 2.71 4.23 14.98
CA SER A 7 3.79 4.35 14.01
C SER A 7 3.42 5.29 12.87
N HIS A 8 4.41 6.04 12.40
CA HIS A 8 4.31 6.91 11.23
C HIS A 8 5.22 6.34 10.15
N ILE A 9 4.63 5.75 9.12
CA ILE A 9 5.37 5.18 8.00
C ILE A 9 5.63 6.30 7.00
N VAL A 10 6.88 6.44 6.59
CA VAL A 10 7.32 7.41 5.58
C VAL A 10 7.70 6.74 4.27
N GLU A 11 8.23 5.53 4.32
CA GLU A 11 8.53 4.69 3.15
C GLU A 11 8.07 3.26 3.42
N ILE A 12 7.46 2.63 2.41
CA ILE A 12 7.24 1.19 2.42
C ILE A 12 7.44 0.56 1.03
N ASN A 13 8.28 -0.47 0.99
CA ASN A 13 8.49 -1.27 -0.20
C ASN A 13 7.82 -2.64 -0.04
N LEU A 14 6.81 -2.89 -0.86
CA LEU A 14 6.03 -4.13 -0.91
C LEU A 14 6.22 -4.87 -2.25
N SER A 15 7.25 -4.50 -3.02
CA SER A 15 7.55 -5.12 -4.31
C SER A 15 7.76 -6.64 -4.17
N ASP A 16 7.50 -7.37 -5.24
CA ASP A 16 7.68 -8.82 -5.37
C ASP A 16 6.82 -9.66 -4.40
N ASN A 17 5.70 -9.10 -3.94
CA ASN A 17 4.70 -9.81 -3.15
C ASN A 17 3.48 -10.17 -4.00
N ALA A 18 3.11 -11.44 -4.05
CA ALA A 18 1.94 -11.91 -4.80
C ALA A 18 0.61 -11.69 -4.05
N PHE A 19 0.20 -10.42 -3.87
CA PHE A 19 -1.04 -10.10 -3.14
C PHE A 19 -2.29 -10.67 -3.82
N GLY A 20 -2.28 -10.77 -5.15
CA GLY A 20 -3.45 -11.19 -5.91
C GLY A 20 -4.65 -10.26 -5.73
N PRO A 21 -5.80 -10.59 -6.34
CA PRO A 21 -7.01 -9.76 -6.20
C PRO A 21 -7.56 -9.68 -4.77
N ILE A 22 -7.27 -10.70 -3.94
CA ILE A 22 -7.76 -10.77 -2.55
C ILE A 22 -6.92 -9.89 -1.63
N GLY A 23 -5.59 -9.96 -1.73
CA GLY A 23 -4.68 -9.17 -0.91
C GLY A 23 -4.77 -7.67 -1.15
N VAL A 24 -5.20 -7.26 -2.35
CA VAL A 24 -5.45 -5.85 -2.70
C VAL A 24 -6.40 -5.16 -1.71
N LYS A 25 -7.47 -5.82 -1.23
CA LYS A 25 -8.39 -5.23 -0.24
C LYS A 25 -7.73 -4.98 1.13
N GLY A 26 -6.86 -5.91 1.54
CA GLY A 26 -6.08 -5.74 2.76
C GLY A 26 -5.08 -4.59 2.63
N LEU A 27 -4.43 -4.49 1.46
CA LEU A 27 -3.51 -3.41 1.14
C LEU A 27 -4.22 -2.05 1.13
N GLU A 28 -5.40 -1.95 0.53
CA GLU A 28 -6.24 -0.74 0.54
C GLU A 28 -6.61 -0.31 1.98
N THR A 29 -6.98 -1.27 2.84
CA THR A 29 -7.29 -1.00 4.25
C THR A 29 -6.05 -0.51 5.00
N PHE A 30 -4.89 -1.12 4.75
CA PHE A 30 -3.62 -0.73 5.38
C PHE A 30 -3.18 0.68 4.96
N LEU A 31 -3.18 0.97 3.66
CA LEU A 31 -2.78 2.27 3.11
C LEU A 31 -3.74 3.40 3.52
N SER A 32 -5.00 3.08 3.81
CA SER A 32 -6.00 4.04 4.31
C SER A 32 -5.92 4.29 5.82
N SER A 33 -5.04 3.60 6.53
CA SER A 33 -4.90 3.74 7.99
C SER A 33 -4.07 4.96 8.39
N SER A 34 -4.25 5.42 9.62
CA SER A 34 -3.47 6.54 10.18
C SER A 34 -1.96 6.30 10.19
N ALA A 35 -1.53 5.04 10.19
CA ALA A 35 -0.11 4.69 10.13
C ALA A 35 0.56 5.11 8.81
N CYS A 36 -0.22 5.23 7.73
CA CYS A 36 0.26 5.59 6.39
C CYS A 36 -0.03 7.06 6.02
N PHE A 37 -0.57 7.88 6.92
CA PHE A 37 -0.90 9.29 6.59
C PHE A 37 0.35 10.15 6.33
N THR A 38 1.52 9.69 6.78
CA THR A 38 2.82 10.32 6.54
C THR A 38 3.60 9.61 5.41
N LEU A 39 2.97 8.70 4.68
CA LEU A 39 3.65 7.89 3.67
C LEU A 39 4.04 8.76 2.47
N GLU A 40 5.33 8.87 2.22
CA GLU A 40 5.92 9.65 1.13
C GLU A 40 6.31 8.75 -0.05
N GLU A 41 6.81 7.54 0.21
CA GLU A 41 7.22 6.58 -0.82
C GLU A 41 6.54 5.21 -0.65
N LEU A 42 5.89 4.75 -1.72
CA LEU A 42 5.25 3.44 -1.81
C LEU A 42 5.73 2.72 -3.07
N ARG A 43 6.27 1.51 -2.90
CA ARG A 43 6.77 0.70 -4.02
C ARG A 43 5.99 -0.61 -4.12
N LEU A 44 5.34 -0.83 -5.28
CA LEU A 44 4.45 -1.96 -5.56
C LEU A 44 4.80 -2.65 -6.89
N ASN A 45 6.08 -2.94 -7.11
CA ASN A 45 6.53 -3.60 -8.34
C ASN A 45 6.25 -5.10 -8.28
N ASN A 46 5.83 -5.71 -9.40
CA ASN A 46 5.65 -7.15 -9.53
C ASN A 46 4.73 -7.79 -8.45
N CYS A 47 3.67 -7.08 -8.06
CA CYS A 47 2.83 -7.48 -6.93
C CYS A 47 1.66 -8.43 -7.28
N GLY A 48 1.57 -8.95 -8.51
CA GLY A 48 0.55 -9.92 -8.91
C GLY A 48 -0.92 -9.47 -8.74
N MET A 49 -1.19 -8.16 -8.69
CA MET A 49 -2.51 -7.60 -8.32
C MET A 49 -3.57 -7.66 -9.43
N GLY A 50 -3.21 -8.10 -10.64
CA GLY A 50 -4.11 -8.16 -11.80
C GLY A 50 -4.74 -6.80 -12.14
N SER A 51 -5.96 -6.82 -12.69
CA SER A 51 -6.70 -5.59 -13.06
C SER A 51 -7.09 -4.70 -11.88
N MET A 52 -7.02 -5.22 -10.64
CA MET A 52 -7.35 -4.46 -9.43
C MET A 52 -6.18 -3.58 -8.96
N GLY A 53 -4.94 -3.93 -9.31
CA GLY A 53 -3.76 -3.13 -8.91
C GLY A 53 -3.81 -1.68 -9.39
N GLY A 54 -4.37 -1.44 -10.59
CA GLY A 54 -4.52 -0.09 -11.13
C GLY A 54 -5.49 0.82 -10.36
N LYS A 55 -6.39 0.24 -9.55
CA LYS A 55 -7.35 1.02 -8.73
C LYS A 55 -6.74 1.52 -7.42
N VAL A 56 -5.73 0.82 -6.89
CA VAL A 56 -5.05 1.16 -5.62
C VAL A 56 -4.17 2.41 -5.76
N ASN A 57 -3.67 2.70 -6.96
CA ASN A 57 -2.79 3.85 -7.24
C ASN A 57 -3.45 5.23 -6.98
N ASN A 58 -4.76 5.28 -6.74
CA ASN A 58 -5.48 6.53 -6.52
C ASN A 58 -5.52 6.97 -5.04
N LEU A 59 -4.84 6.25 -4.13
CA LEU A 59 -4.93 6.52 -2.70
C LEU A 59 -4.06 7.67 -2.19
N ASN A 60 -2.98 8.06 -2.86
CA ASN A 60 -2.29 9.33 -2.59
C ASN A 60 -1.37 9.65 -3.77
N SER A 61 -1.70 10.71 -4.48
CA SER A 61 -1.01 11.18 -5.67
C SER A 61 0.44 11.53 -5.37
N LYS A 62 1.37 10.61 -5.64
CA LYS A 62 2.76 10.85 -6.08
C LYS A 62 3.42 9.51 -6.42
N GLN A 63 3.22 9.06 -7.66
CA GLN A 63 4.17 8.18 -8.30
C GLN A 63 5.43 9.00 -8.61
N VAL A 64 6.56 8.62 -8.02
CA VAL A 64 7.91 8.96 -8.53
C VAL A 64 8.53 7.71 -9.11
#